data_AF-B7G9K9-F1
#
_entry.id   AF-B7G9K9-F1
#
_cell.length_a   1.000
_cell.length_b   1.000
_cell.length_c   1.000
_cell.angle_alpha   90.00
_cell.angle_beta   90.00
_cell.angle_gamma   90.00
#
_symmetry.space_group_name_H-M   'P 1'
#
loop_
_entity.id
_entity.type
_entity.pdbx_description
1 polymer ?
#
loop_
_entity_poly.entity_id
_entity_poly.type
_entity_poly.pdbx_seq_one_letter_code
_entity_poly.pdbx_strand_id
1 'polypeptide(L)'
;MSEGDSRRKIGAQVTAKACHVVHLSECARQYGALRTTKVVVGTVVDVSNTKKPPNNRVSTFNTADFDISGGSCQTFQTGAVDSTSQSRSKIPAVDNIDTDLAVPEQEEGEAVLQETSPDEELEFPAQPMVKIGIAAGEQVAGPTAQVATQVWDIEDASFVMAHETKCYADKQATLIDINGSIQSKQFGINTPIGDLLGPDSDIDGRYSQLQYFLLMFPPDQLTAMCQLTNVQLAQQNKHRMSTGELLQFFGILILATKFEFSSRSQLWSTTTPSKYIPAPVFGKTGMSRQRFDDLWQNIRWSNQCPEQPEGMSSHMFWWQLVDDFVERYNNHCANTFKPSHLICVDESMSQWYGQGEEWINHGLPNYVAIDQKSENGCEIQNAACGCLGIML
;
A
#
# COMPACT_ATOMS: atom_id res chain seq x y z
N MET A 1 39.70 40.72 -4.75
CA MET A 1 38.26 40.89 -4.52
C MET A 1 37.64 39.50 -4.56
N SER A 2 37.29 38.90 -3.41
CA SER A 2 36.66 37.56 -3.43
C SER A 2 35.27 37.69 -4.05
N GLU A 3 35.00 36.93 -5.10
CA GLU A 3 33.65 36.77 -5.63
C GLU A 3 32.72 36.35 -4.49
N GLY A 4 31.74 37.18 -4.16
CA GLY A 4 30.72 36.86 -3.16
C GLY A 4 29.94 35.61 -3.58
N ASP A 5 29.56 34.80 -2.60
CA ASP A 5 28.77 33.57 -2.75
C ASP A 5 27.63 33.78 -3.77
N SER A 6 27.66 33.03 -4.88
CA SER A 6 26.72 33.16 -5.99
C SER A 6 25.28 32.92 -5.58
N ARG A 7 25.05 32.23 -4.45
CA ARG A 7 23.73 31.97 -3.85
C ARG A 7 23.11 33.21 -3.18
N ARG A 8 23.86 34.32 -3.07
CA ARG A 8 23.40 35.59 -2.46
C ARG A 8 23.01 36.64 -3.51
N LYS A 9 22.77 36.22 -4.76
CA LYS A 9 22.32 37.09 -5.85
C LYS A 9 20.84 36.81 -6.13
N ILE A 10 20.06 37.88 -6.27
CA ILE A 10 18.68 37.80 -6.74
C ILE A 10 18.68 37.14 -8.12
N GLY A 11 17.80 36.16 -8.33
CA GLY A 11 17.72 35.34 -9.54
C GLY A 11 18.62 34.10 -9.54
N ALA A 12 19.44 33.86 -8.51
CA ALA A 12 20.23 32.64 -8.39
C ALA A 12 19.35 31.43 -8.04
N GLN A 13 19.72 30.25 -8.55
CA GLN A 13 19.08 28.99 -8.18
C GLN A 13 19.65 28.45 -6.86
N VAL A 14 18.76 27.99 -6.00
CA VAL A 14 19.08 27.33 -4.72
C VAL A 14 18.30 26.02 -4.61
N THR A 15 18.82 25.09 -3.81
CA THR A 15 18.16 23.80 -3.55
C THR A 15 17.90 23.64 -2.06
N ALA A 16 16.74 23.08 -1.72
CA ALA A 16 16.35 22.77 -0.35
C ALA A 16 15.55 21.46 -0.29
N LYS A 17 15.54 20.79 0.87
CA LYS A 17 14.62 19.67 1.08
C LYS A 17 13.19 20.19 1.13
N ALA A 18 12.26 19.50 0.46
CA ALA A 18 10.86 19.91 0.39
C ALA A 18 10.23 20.06 1.79
N CYS A 19 10.58 19.18 2.73
CA CYS A 19 10.09 19.22 4.11
C CYS A 19 10.58 20.44 4.92
N HIS A 20 11.54 21.21 4.39
CA HIS A 20 11.96 22.48 4.99
C HIS A 20 11.24 23.69 4.37
N VAL A 21 10.50 23.50 3.28
CA VAL A 21 9.78 24.55 2.54
C VAL A 21 8.28 24.45 2.82
N VAL A 22 7.74 23.23 2.80
CA VAL A 22 6.33 22.92 3.07
C VAL A 22 6.18 21.93 4.21
N HIS A 23 5.00 21.90 4.80
CA HIS A 23 4.69 21.00 5.91
C HIS A 23 4.88 19.52 5.52
N LEU A 24 5.28 18.69 6.49
CA LEU A 24 5.63 17.29 6.24
C LEU A 24 4.43 16.48 5.72
N SER A 25 3.20 16.83 6.10
CA SER A 25 1.98 16.19 5.57
C SER A 25 1.80 16.44 4.06
N GLU A 26 2.11 17.65 3.60
CA GLU A 26 2.06 18.01 2.18
C GLU A 26 3.18 17.29 1.42
N CYS A 27 4.38 17.21 2.00
CA CYS A 27 5.46 16.38 1.47
C CYS A 27 5.09 14.88 1.41
N ALA A 28 4.36 14.37 2.41
CA ALA A 28 3.90 12.99 2.43
C ALA A 28 2.89 12.72 1.32
N ARG A 29 1.95 13.66 1.11
CA ARG A 29 0.98 13.62 0.02
C ARG A 29 1.66 13.63 -1.36
N GLN A 30 2.59 14.56 -1.58
CA GLN A 30 3.19 14.78 -2.90
C GLN A 30 4.37 13.85 -3.23
N TYR A 31 5.16 13.46 -2.24
CA TYR A 31 6.42 12.74 -2.44
C TYR A 31 6.47 11.37 -1.76
N GLY A 32 5.43 10.96 -1.02
CA GLY A 32 5.28 9.64 -0.44
C GLY A 32 6.50 9.22 0.40
N ALA A 33 7.18 8.15 -0.01
CA ALA A 33 8.38 7.62 0.64
C ALA A 33 9.57 8.60 0.62
N LEU A 34 9.59 9.57 -0.29
CA LEU A 34 10.63 10.59 -0.41
C LEU A 34 10.31 11.87 0.36
N ARG A 35 9.25 11.89 1.19
CA ARG A 35 8.79 13.08 1.93
C ARG A 35 9.86 13.82 2.75
N THR A 36 10.89 13.11 3.22
CA THR A 36 12.00 13.68 4.01
C THR A 36 13.29 13.92 3.20
N THR A 37 13.37 13.39 1.98
CA THR A 37 14.61 13.37 1.17
C THR A 37 14.47 14.12 -0.16
N LYS A 38 13.25 14.40 -0.62
CA LYS A 38 13.00 15.13 -1.86
C LYS A 38 13.62 16.52 -1.80
N VAL A 39 14.39 16.87 -2.82
CA VAL A 39 14.99 18.20 -3.02
C VAL A 39 14.20 18.96 -4.07
N VAL A 40 13.89 20.22 -3.76
CA VAL A 40 13.21 21.18 -4.65
C VAL A 40 14.15 22.33 -5.00
N VAL A 41 13.98 22.87 -6.20
CA VAL A 41 14.76 24.01 -6.72
C VAL A 41 13.94 25.28 -6.49
N GLY A 42 14.60 26.33 -6.02
CA GLY A 42 14.00 27.65 -5.85
C GLY A 42 14.86 28.75 -6.45
N THR A 43 14.23 29.90 -6.70
CA THR A 43 14.87 31.11 -7.22
C THR A 43 14.91 32.17 -6.13
N VAL A 44 16.09 32.73 -5.85
CA VAL A 44 16.24 33.78 -4.83
C VAL A 44 15.54 35.07 -5.28
N VAL A 45 14.58 35.54 -4.49
CA VAL A 45 13.80 36.75 -4.75
C VAL A 45 14.30 37.94 -3.93
N ASP A 46 14.76 37.69 -2.70
CA ASP A 46 15.28 38.75 -1.83
C ASP A 46 16.46 38.27 -0.98
N VAL A 47 17.35 39.21 -0.65
CA VAL A 47 18.53 38.98 0.19
C VAL A 47 18.61 40.10 1.23
N SER A 48 18.31 39.75 2.48
CA SER A 48 18.32 40.70 3.59
C SER A 48 19.49 40.44 4.54
N ASN A 49 20.10 41.52 5.04
CA ASN A 49 21.20 41.44 6.01
C ASN A 49 20.73 42.00 7.35
N THR A 50 20.74 41.18 8.39
CA THR A 50 20.37 41.61 9.75
C THR A 50 21.58 41.54 10.66
N LYS A 51 21.84 42.62 11.40
CA LYS A 51 22.87 42.66 12.45
C LYS A 51 22.25 42.22 13.77
N LYS A 52 22.78 41.16 14.39
CA LYS A 52 22.35 40.74 15.72
C LYS A 52 23.19 41.44 16.81
N PRO A 53 22.63 42.26 17.72
CA PRO A 53 23.32 42.68 18.94
C PRO A 53 23.36 41.48 19.91
N PRO A 54 24.53 41.05 20.45
CA PRO A 54 25.65 41.85 20.96
C PRO A 54 26.99 41.68 20.20
N ASN A 55 27.08 40.78 19.22
CA ASN A 55 28.35 40.37 18.61
C ASN A 55 28.66 41.04 17.26
N ASN A 56 27.87 42.03 16.85
CA ASN A 56 27.99 42.77 15.58
C ASN A 56 28.15 41.87 14.33
N ARG A 57 27.72 40.61 14.41
CA ARG A 57 27.73 39.65 13.30
C ARG A 57 26.56 39.98 12.38
N VAL A 58 26.87 40.07 11.09
CA VAL A 58 25.88 40.24 10.01
C VAL A 58 25.42 38.85 9.58
N SER A 59 24.15 38.52 9.79
CA SER A 59 23.52 37.34 9.22
C SER A 59 22.83 37.73 7.91
N THR A 60 23.16 37.03 6.83
CA THR A 60 22.47 37.16 5.55
C THR A 60 21.36 36.12 5.47
N PHE A 61 20.13 36.54 5.16
CA PHE A 61 18.99 35.68 4.91
C PHE A 61 18.61 35.75 3.44
N ASN A 62 18.42 34.60 2.81
CA ASN A 62 17.96 34.52 1.42
C ASN A 62 16.50 34.05 1.42
N THR A 63 15.65 34.83 0.79
CA THR A 63 14.25 34.48 0.52
C THR A 63 14.17 33.95 -0.90
N ALA A 64 13.66 32.73 -1.07
CA ALA A 64 13.54 32.09 -2.37
C ALA A 64 12.13 31.56 -2.61
N ASP A 65 11.68 31.65 -3.86
CA ASP A 65 10.46 31.03 -4.35
C ASP A 65 10.81 29.63 -4.86
N PHE A 66 10.26 28.61 -4.21
CA PHE A 66 10.47 27.22 -4.59
C PHE A 66 9.35 26.74 -5.49
N ASP A 67 9.73 26.10 -6.59
CA ASP A 67 8.79 25.44 -7.50
C ASP A 67 8.46 24.06 -6.94
N ILE A 68 7.24 23.95 -6.42
CA ILE A 68 6.68 22.73 -5.88
C ILE A 68 5.70 22.22 -6.93
N SER A 69 5.96 21.01 -7.44
CA SER A 69 5.23 20.31 -8.50
C SER A 69 3.73 20.64 -8.52
N GLY A 70 3.30 21.44 -9.51
CA GLY A 70 1.91 21.93 -9.62
C GLY A 70 1.77 23.44 -9.85
N GLY A 71 2.87 24.20 -9.98
CA GLY A 71 2.83 25.63 -10.30
C GLY A 71 2.51 26.55 -9.12
N SER A 72 2.44 26.02 -7.89
CA SER A 72 2.33 26.81 -6.67
C SER A 72 3.73 27.21 -6.19
N CYS A 73 4.08 28.49 -6.32
CA CYS A 73 5.29 29.04 -5.70
C CYS A 73 5.04 29.28 -4.20
N GLN A 74 5.90 28.74 -3.34
CA GLN A 74 5.96 29.15 -1.95
C GLN A 74 7.26 29.88 -1.65
N THR A 75 7.12 31.06 -1.06
CA THR A 75 8.23 31.92 -0.64
C THR A 75 8.71 31.49 0.74
N PHE A 76 9.96 31.05 0.85
CA PHE A 76 10.54 30.61 2.12
C PHE A 76 11.89 31.29 2.39
N GLN A 77 12.14 31.64 3.65
CA GLN A 77 13.40 32.26 4.09
C GLN A 77 14.38 31.18 4.57
N THR A 78 15.47 31.01 3.84
CA THR A 78 16.54 30.06 4.23
C THR A 78 17.47 30.71 5.28
N GLY A 79 17.81 29.94 6.32
CA GLY A 79 18.58 30.40 7.48
C GLY A 79 20.04 30.75 7.21
N ALA A 80 20.65 31.50 8.14
CA ALA A 80 21.94 32.18 8.01
C ALA A 80 23.12 31.27 7.61
N VAL A 81 23.82 31.64 6.54
CA VAL A 81 25.13 31.05 6.17
C VAL A 81 26.20 31.68 7.07
N ASP A 82 26.56 31.02 8.17
CA ASP A 82 27.75 31.37 8.95
C ASP A 82 29.01 30.93 8.18
N SER A 83 29.90 31.90 7.95
CA SER A 83 31.12 31.75 7.18
C SER A 83 32.11 30.82 7.89
N THR A 84 32.11 29.53 7.57
CA THR A 84 33.24 28.65 7.85
C THR A 84 33.60 27.88 6.59
N SER A 85 34.84 28.08 6.16
CA SER A 85 35.46 27.56 4.94
C SER A 85 35.45 26.04 4.89
N GLN A 86 35.03 25.47 3.76
CA GLN A 86 35.59 24.22 3.21
C GLN A 86 35.25 24.07 1.72
N SER A 87 36.05 23.25 1.05
CA SER A 87 36.69 23.51 -0.23
C SER A 87 35.88 23.22 -1.51
N ARG A 88 36.16 24.07 -2.51
CA ARG A 88 36.04 23.90 -3.96
C ARG A 88 36.09 22.44 -4.45
N SER A 89 34.98 21.94 -4.99
CA SER A 89 34.97 20.87 -5.99
C SER A 89 34.11 21.29 -7.19
N LYS A 90 34.71 21.16 -8.38
CA LYS A 90 34.16 21.55 -9.67
C LYS A 90 33.13 20.52 -10.14
N ILE A 91 32.11 21.01 -10.84
CA ILE A 91 31.18 20.24 -11.69
C ILE A 91 31.97 19.61 -12.85
N PRO A 92 31.72 18.34 -13.23
CA PRO A 92 31.92 17.88 -14.60
C PRO A 92 30.58 17.79 -15.35
N ALA A 93 30.64 18.23 -16.60
CA ALA A 93 29.58 18.12 -17.59
C ALA A 93 29.33 16.65 -18.00
N VAL A 94 28.14 16.43 -18.55
CA VAL A 94 27.67 15.20 -19.19
C VAL A 94 28.58 14.83 -20.36
N ASP A 95 29.11 13.61 -20.37
CA ASP A 95 29.35 12.81 -21.56
C ASP A 95 29.43 11.32 -21.19
N ASN A 96 28.80 10.48 -22.01
CA ASN A 96 28.75 9.02 -21.91
C ASN A 96 30.14 8.38 -22.05
N ILE A 97 30.42 7.30 -21.31
CA ILE A 97 31.05 6.03 -21.74
C ILE A 97 31.28 5.13 -20.51
N ASP A 98 30.96 3.84 -20.66
CA ASP A 98 31.29 2.72 -19.76
C ASP A 98 32.74 2.73 -19.25
N THR A 99 32.94 2.49 -17.94
CA THR A 99 33.76 1.36 -17.44
C THR A 99 33.75 1.26 -15.90
N ASP A 100 34.02 0.03 -15.51
CA ASP A 100 33.92 -0.68 -14.24
C ASP A 100 34.85 -0.20 -13.09
N LEU A 101 34.51 -0.68 -11.88
CA LEU A 101 35.34 -0.89 -10.68
C LEU A 101 35.43 0.15 -9.52
N ALA A 102 34.98 -0.37 -8.37
CA ALA A 102 35.53 -0.28 -7.01
C ALA A 102 35.12 0.89 -6.09
N VAL A 103 34.38 0.53 -5.03
CA VAL A 103 34.11 1.34 -3.82
C VAL A 103 35.13 0.95 -2.74
N PRO A 104 35.89 1.90 -2.15
CA PRO A 104 36.59 1.64 -0.90
C PRO A 104 35.69 1.96 0.30
N GLU A 105 35.75 1.06 1.28
CA GLU A 105 35.17 1.18 2.61
C GLU A 105 35.74 2.40 3.35
N GLN A 106 34.88 3.18 4.00
CA GLN A 106 35.30 4.04 5.11
C GLN A 106 34.33 3.92 6.29
N GLU A 107 34.97 3.69 7.44
CA GLU A 107 34.45 3.59 8.79
C GLU A 107 33.71 4.87 9.20
N GLU A 108 32.50 4.74 9.76
CA GLU A 108 31.92 5.79 10.59
C GLU A 108 31.84 5.31 12.04
N GLY A 109 32.62 6.01 12.86
CA GLY A 109 32.64 5.87 14.31
C GLY A 109 31.40 6.47 14.96
N GLU A 110 31.12 5.93 16.14
CA GLU A 110 30.07 6.34 17.06
C GLU A 110 30.17 7.83 17.42
N ALA A 111 29.03 8.53 17.31
CA ALA A 111 28.78 9.76 18.05
C ALA A 111 27.42 9.65 18.76
N VAL A 112 27.51 9.40 20.05
CA VAL A 112 26.45 9.48 21.06
C VAL A 112 25.94 10.91 21.15
N LEU A 113 24.63 11.13 21.02
CA LEU A 113 23.97 12.31 21.59
C LEU A 113 22.63 11.94 22.22
N GLN A 114 22.43 12.52 23.40
CA GLN A 114 21.45 12.23 24.44
C GLN A 114 20.02 12.60 24.01
N GLU A 115 19.09 11.68 24.27
CA GLU A 115 17.66 11.98 24.30
C GLU A 115 17.28 12.67 25.62
N THR A 116 16.57 13.79 25.52
CA THR A 116 15.77 14.33 26.62
C THR A 116 14.32 14.43 26.15
N SER A 117 13.49 13.49 26.57
CA SER A 117 12.02 13.59 26.55
C SER A 117 11.55 14.62 27.61
N PRO A 118 10.34 15.16 27.50
CA PRO A 118 9.27 14.52 28.26
C PRO A 118 8.02 14.18 27.44
N ASP A 119 7.49 13.03 27.81
CA ASP A 119 6.32 12.33 27.29
C ASP A 119 5.01 13.06 27.64
N GLU A 120 4.11 13.16 26.67
CA GLU A 120 2.65 13.19 26.93
C GLU A 120 2.03 12.01 26.17
N GLU A 121 1.87 10.89 26.88
CA GLU A 121 1.02 9.76 26.48
C GLU A 121 -0.45 10.20 26.49
N LEU A 122 -1.11 10.11 25.33
CA LEU A 122 -2.57 10.05 25.27
C LEU A 122 -2.98 8.58 25.20
N GLU A 123 -3.31 8.01 26.36
CA GLU A 123 -3.98 6.72 26.48
C GLU A 123 -5.41 6.78 25.90
N PHE A 124 -5.73 5.86 24.98
CA PHE A 124 -7.13 5.56 24.61
C PHE A 124 -7.56 4.27 25.30
N PRO A 125 -8.73 4.23 25.99
CA PRO A 125 -9.15 3.06 26.75
C PRO A 125 -9.61 1.91 25.83
N ALA A 126 -9.05 0.73 26.07
CA ALA A 126 -9.50 -0.52 25.47
C ALA A 126 -10.92 -0.88 25.94
N GLN A 127 -11.83 -1.21 25.00
CA GLN A 127 -13.12 -1.81 25.32
C GLN A 127 -13.09 -3.33 25.13
N PRO A 128 -13.74 -4.11 26.03
CA PRO A 128 -13.63 -5.56 26.06
C PRO A 128 -14.51 -6.26 25.01
N MET A 129 -13.96 -7.29 24.37
CA MET A 129 -14.68 -8.21 23.49
C MET A 129 -15.74 -9.03 24.27
N VAL A 130 -17.00 -8.92 23.86
CA VAL A 130 -18.09 -9.77 24.35
C VAL A 130 -17.99 -11.16 23.69
N LYS A 131 -17.70 -12.19 24.49
CA LYS A 131 -17.86 -13.60 24.10
C LYS A 131 -19.34 -13.98 24.15
N ILE A 132 -19.91 -14.39 23.03
CA ILE A 132 -21.21 -15.08 23.02
C ILE A 132 -20.95 -16.58 22.96
N GLY A 133 -21.14 -17.26 24.09
CA GLY A 133 -21.17 -18.72 24.17
C GLY A 133 -22.58 -19.22 23.85
N ILE A 134 -22.68 -20.20 22.97
CA ILE A 134 -23.94 -20.92 22.71
C ILE A 134 -23.99 -22.11 23.69
N ALA A 135 -24.91 -22.05 24.65
CA ALA A 135 -25.27 -23.19 25.49
C ALA A 135 -26.55 -23.84 24.92
N ALA A 136 -26.52 -25.17 24.83
CA ALA A 136 -27.65 -26.01 24.45
C ALA A 136 -28.60 -26.22 25.65
N GLY A 137 -29.91 -26.34 25.36
CA GLY A 137 -30.83 -27.06 26.24
C GLY A 137 -32.26 -26.51 26.32
N GLU A 138 -33.19 -27.36 25.88
CA GLU A 138 -34.38 -27.80 26.65
C GLU A 138 -35.78 -27.30 26.22
N GLN A 139 -36.64 -28.30 25.94
CA GLN A 139 -38.05 -28.16 25.60
C GLN A 139 -38.92 -28.06 26.86
N VAL A 140 -39.94 -27.19 26.84
CA VAL A 140 -41.17 -27.36 27.64
C VAL A 140 -42.38 -26.88 26.84
N ALA A 141 -43.49 -27.61 26.92
CA ALA A 141 -44.70 -27.51 26.10
C ALA A 141 -45.84 -26.67 26.72
N GLY A 142 -46.59 -25.95 25.85
CA GLY A 142 -48.02 -25.56 25.95
C GLY A 142 -48.46 -24.53 27.02
N PRO A 143 -49.61 -23.81 26.86
CA PRO A 143 -50.77 -24.14 26.03
C PRO A 143 -51.31 -23.03 25.09
N THR A 144 -52.21 -23.44 24.21
CA THR A 144 -52.98 -22.68 23.20
C THR A 144 -53.85 -21.56 23.77
N ALA A 145 -53.83 -20.36 23.16
CA ALA A 145 -54.92 -19.38 23.28
C ALA A 145 -55.02 -18.47 22.03
N GLN A 146 -56.12 -18.69 21.29
CA GLN A 146 -56.96 -17.79 20.49
C GLN A 146 -56.35 -16.56 19.81
N VAL A 147 -56.48 -16.57 18.47
CA VAL A 147 -56.38 -15.42 17.57
C VAL A 147 -57.42 -14.37 17.96
N ALA A 148 -56.95 -13.23 18.48
CA ALA A 148 -57.71 -11.99 18.52
C ALA A 148 -56.98 -10.98 17.64
N THR A 149 -57.56 -10.70 16.48
CA THR A 149 -57.13 -9.62 15.58
C THR A 149 -57.46 -8.30 16.27
N GLN A 150 -56.52 -7.76 17.05
CA GLN A 150 -56.54 -6.35 17.40
C GLN A 150 -55.76 -5.59 16.33
N VAL A 151 -56.45 -4.72 15.61
CA VAL A 151 -55.85 -3.61 14.89
C VAL A 151 -55.37 -2.64 15.95
N TRP A 152 -54.05 -2.49 16.06
CA TRP A 152 -53.45 -1.44 16.88
C TRP A 152 -53.15 -0.27 15.95
N ASP A 153 -53.82 0.85 16.22
CA ASP A 153 -53.51 2.15 15.65
C ASP A 153 -52.01 2.43 15.85
N ILE A 154 -51.30 2.65 14.74
CA ILE A 154 -49.87 2.95 14.75
C ILE A 154 -49.71 4.42 15.15
N GLU A 155 -49.47 4.67 16.44
CA GLU A 155 -48.93 5.94 16.92
C GLU A 155 -47.40 5.90 16.94
N ASP A 156 -46.80 6.91 16.28
CA ASP A 156 -45.42 7.39 16.34
C ASP A 156 -44.29 6.37 16.14
N ALA A 157 -44.08 5.95 14.89
CA ALA A 157 -42.76 5.51 14.46
C ALA A 157 -41.84 6.73 14.31
N SER A 158 -40.94 6.93 15.28
CA SER A 158 -39.86 7.92 15.18
C SER A 158 -39.09 7.70 13.87
N PHE A 159 -39.20 8.65 12.93
CA PHE A 159 -38.49 8.60 11.66
C PHE A 159 -37.27 9.51 11.70
N VAL A 160 -36.22 9.10 11.01
CA VAL A 160 -35.04 9.92 10.74
C VAL A 160 -35.14 10.44 9.31
N MET A 161 -34.95 11.74 9.11
CA MET A 161 -34.87 12.33 7.78
C MET A 161 -33.45 12.21 7.24
N ALA A 162 -33.28 11.56 6.09
CA ALA A 162 -32.04 11.56 5.33
C ALA A 162 -32.36 11.95 3.87
N HIS A 163 -31.76 13.04 3.37
CA HIS A 163 -31.95 13.55 2.01
C HIS A 163 -33.44 13.58 1.58
N GLU A 164 -34.27 14.27 2.34
CA GLU A 164 -35.72 14.43 2.09
C GLU A 164 -36.55 13.13 2.14
N THR A 165 -35.90 11.99 2.44
CA THR A 165 -36.55 10.69 2.60
C THR A 165 -36.75 10.38 4.08
N LYS A 166 -37.97 9.97 4.44
CA LYS A 166 -38.32 9.52 5.79
C LYS A 166 -37.89 8.07 5.97
N CYS A 167 -36.88 7.83 6.81
CA CYS A 167 -36.42 6.49 7.19
C CYS A 167 -37.06 6.10 8.52
N TYR A 168 -37.81 5.01 8.54
CA TYR A 168 -38.49 4.51 9.75
C TYR A 168 -37.70 3.35 10.36
N ALA A 169 -37.68 3.26 11.69
CA ALA A 169 -37.14 2.09 12.37
C ALA A 169 -38.14 0.93 12.28
N ASP A 170 -38.11 0.19 11.19
CA ASP A 170 -38.97 -0.98 10.97
C ASP A 170 -38.15 -2.28 11.06
N LYS A 171 -38.12 -2.87 12.25
CA LYS A 171 -37.45 -4.16 12.50
C LYS A 171 -38.13 -5.33 11.78
N GLN A 172 -39.38 -5.19 11.35
CA GLN A 172 -40.06 -6.22 10.55
C GLN A 172 -39.75 -6.07 9.07
N ALA A 173 -39.52 -4.85 8.57
CA ALA A 173 -39.05 -4.63 7.19
C ALA A 173 -37.71 -5.33 6.91
N THR A 174 -36.81 -5.39 7.89
CA THR A 174 -35.54 -6.15 7.80
C THR A 174 -35.73 -7.68 7.86
N LEU A 175 -36.90 -8.15 8.25
CA LEU A 175 -37.29 -9.57 8.27
C LEU A 175 -38.13 -9.96 7.04
N ILE A 176 -38.41 -9.02 6.13
CA ILE A 176 -39.10 -9.34 4.88
C ILE A 176 -38.19 -10.26 4.07
N ASP A 177 -38.69 -11.45 3.78
CA ASP A 177 -38.07 -12.40 2.85
C ASP A 177 -38.27 -11.88 1.41
N ILE A 178 -37.59 -10.78 1.07
CA ILE A 178 -37.76 -10.06 -0.22
C ILE A 178 -37.48 -11.00 -1.41
N ASN A 179 -36.66 -12.03 -1.19
CA ASN A 179 -36.22 -12.97 -2.24
C ASN A 179 -36.87 -14.37 -2.13
N GLY A 180 -37.74 -14.60 -1.14
CA GLY A 180 -38.31 -15.91 -0.86
C GLY A 180 -37.29 -16.96 -0.40
N SER A 181 -37.74 -18.21 -0.26
CA SER A 181 -36.91 -19.35 0.18
C SER A 181 -35.68 -19.55 -0.71
N ILE A 182 -34.50 -19.17 -0.21
CA ILE A 182 -33.21 -19.45 -0.85
C ILE A 182 -32.86 -20.93 -0.67
N GLN A 183 -32.60 -21.64 -1.77
CA GLN A 183 -32.10 -23.01 -1.68
C GLN A 183 -30.68 -22.98 -1.11
N SER A 184 -30.47 -23.69 0.00
CA SER A 184 -29.14 -23.87 0.57
C SER A 184 -28.26 -24.60 -0.44
N LYS A 185 -27.22 -23.92 -0.89
CA LYS A 185 -26.19 -24.44 -1.78
C LYS A 185 -24.86 -24.41 -1.05
N GLN A 186 -24.18 -25.57 -1.05
CA GLN A 186 -22.82 -25.67 -0.54
C GLN A 186 -21.81 -25.14 -1.56
N PHE A 187 -20.67 -24.69 -1.06
CA PHE A 187 -19.56 -24.31 -1.91
C PHE A 187 -18.90 -25.55 -2.54
N GLY A 188 -18.08 -25.32 -3.55
CA GLY A 188 -17.19 -26.35 -4.04
C GLY A 188 -16.02 -25.78 -4.84
N ILE A 189 -14.94 -26.56 -4.94
CA ILE A 189 -13.76 -26.23 -5.73
C ILE A 189 -13.48 -27.38 -6.68
N ASN A 190 -13.49 -27.11 -7.98
CA ASN A 190 -13.16 -28.09 -9.01
C ASN A 190 -11.65 -28.34 -9.00
N THR A 191 -11.25 -29.58 -8.84
CA THR A 191 -9.85 -29.97 -9.02
C THR A 191 -9.53 -30.14 -10.52
N PRO A 192 -8.24 -30.06 -10.92
CA PRO A 192 -7.84 -30.31 -12.30
C PRO A 192 -8.20 -31.71 -12.82
N ILE A 193 -8.47 -32.67 -11.94
CA ILE A 193 -8.80 -34.06 -12.27
C ILE A 193 -10.33 -34.25 -12.40
N GLY A 194 -11.12 -33.23 -12.04
CA GLY A 194 -12.59 -33.23 -12.15
C GLY A 194 -13.32 -33.53 -10.83
N ASP A 195 -12.60 -33.80 -9.74
CA ASP A 195 -13.20 -33.95 -8.41
C ASP A 195 -13.69 -32.60 -7.88
N LEU A 196 -14.74 -32.61 -7.05
CA LEU A 196 -15.28 -31.43 -6.39
C LEU A 196 -14.93 -31.44 -4.89
N LEU A 197 -14.10 -30.50 -4.45
CA LEU A 197 -13.79 -30.30 -3.04
C LEU A 197 -14.86 -29.43 -2.40
N GLY A 198 -15.69 -30.02 -1.55
CA GLY A 198 -16.68 -29.34 -0.72
C GLY A 198 -16.35 -29.39 0.77
N PRO A 199 -17.31 -29.08 1.65
CA PRO A 199 -17.20 -29.34 3.07
C PRO A 199 -16.73 -30.78 3.34
N ASP A 200 -15.82 -30.95 4.30
CA ASP A 200 -15.36 -32.27 4.76
C ASP A 200 -14.69 -33.16 3.70
N SER A 201 -14.36 -32.62 2.52
CA SER A 201 -13.77 -33.39 1.41
C SER A 201 -12.31 -33.79 1.61
N ASP A 202 -11.58 -33.09 2.48
CA ASP A 202 -10.17 -33.36 2.78
C ASP A 202 -9.86 -33.49 4.27
N ILE A 203 -10.72 -34.20 5.01
CA ILE A 203 -10.48 -34.49 6.45
C ILE A 203 -9.14 -35.21 6.67
N ASP A 204 -8.77 -36.08 5.72
CA ASP A 204 -7.53 -36.87 5.81
C ASP A 204 -6.27 -36.07 5.47
N GLY A 205 -6.40 -34.80 5.05
CA GLY A 205 -5.27 -33.94 4.70
C GLY A 205 -4.48 -34.43 3.48
N ARG A 206 -5.18 -34.91 2.45
CA ARG A 206 -4.60 -35.39 1.18
C ARG A 206 -3.97 -34.26 0.38
N TYR A 207 -4.45 -33.02 0.55
CA TYR A 207 -3.89 -31.85 -0.13
C TYR A 207 -2.99 -31.06 0.81
N SER A 208 -1.77 -30.79 0.35
CA SER A 208 -0.85 -29.85 0.98
C SER A 208 -1.32 -28.40 0.81
N GLN A 209 -0.84 -27.52 1.67
CA GLN A 209 -1.09 -26.07 1.58
C GLN A 209 -0.69 -25.48 0.21
N LEU A 210 0.41 -25.97 -0.36
CA LEU A 210 0.85 -25.56 -1.70
C LEU A 210 -0.14 -26.01 -2.79
N GLN A 211 -0.72 -27.20 -2.67
CA GLN A 211 -1.73 -27.66 -3.63
C GLN A 211 -3.01 -26.81 -3.54
N TYR A 212 -3.43 -26.41 -2.34
CA TYR A 212 -4.54 -25.46 -2.20
C TYR A 212 -4.23 -24.08 -2.79
N PHE A 213 -3.00 -23.58 -2.58
CA PHE A 213 -2.56 -22.33 -3.20
C PHE A 213 -2.61 -22.43 -4.74
N LEU A 214 -2.06 -23.50 -5.31
CA LEU A 214 -2.07 -23.73 -6.76
C LEU A 214 -3.45 -24.06 -7.33
N LEU A 215 -4.39 -24.50 -6.49
CA LEU A 215 -5.77 -24.72 -6.89
C LEU A 215 -6.49 -23.39 -7.10
N MET A 216 -6.23 -22.40 -6.25
CA MET A 216 -6.88 -21.08 -6.32
C MET A 216 -6.11 -20.07 -7.16
N PHE A 217 -4.79 -20.21 -7.28
CA PHE A 217 -3.97 -19.32 -8.10
C PHE A 217 -3.91 -19.82 -9.56
N PRO A 218 -4.20 -18.98 -10.57
CA PRO A 218 -4.27 -19.43 -11.96
C PRO A 218 -2.91 -19.96 -12.48
N PRO A 219 -2.83 -21.21 -12.98
CA PRO A 219 -1.58 -21.76 -13.53
C PRO A 219 -1.06 -20.97 -14.75
N ASP A 220 -1.97 -20.48 -15.58
CA ASP A 220 -1.64 -19.67 -16.75
C ASP A 220 -1.03 -18.33 -16.34
N GLN A 221 -1.48 -17.76 -15.22
CA GLN A 221 -0.92 -16.53 -14.67
C GLN A 221 0.50 -16.76 -14.13
N LEU A 222 0.78 -17.87 -13.44
CA LEU A 222 2.15 -18.19 -13.00
C LEU A 222 3.11 -18.28 -14.20
N THR A 223 2.64 -18.90 -15.28
CA THR A 223 3.41 -19.04 -16.51
C THR A 223 3.69 -17.68 -17.14
N ALA A 224 2.66 -16.83 -17.26
CA ALA A 224 2.78 -15.49 -17.82
C ALA A 224 3.72 -14.61 -16.98
N MET A 225 3.57 -14.57 -15.66
CA MET A 225 4.45 -13.80 -14.77
C MET A 225 5.91 -14.22 -14.92
N CYS A 226 6.17 -15.53 -14.95
CA CYS A 226 7.51 -16.07 -15.12
C CYS A 226 8.13 -15.63 -16.45
N GLN A 227 7.36 -15.71 -17.54
CA GLN A 227 7.82 -15.30 -18.88
C GLN A 227 8.09 -13.79 -18.96
N LEU A 228 7.13 -12.96 -18.55
CA LEU A 228 7.22 -11.51 -18.61
C LEU A 228 8.35 -10.96 -17.72
N THR A 229 8.46 -11.48 -16.50
CA THR A 229 9.54 -11.08 -15.59
C THR A 229 10.90 -11.50 -16.14
N ASN A 230 11.01 -12.65 -16.81
CA ASN A 230 12.25 -13.09 -17.44
C ASN A 230 12.71 -12.19 -18.60
N VAL A 231 11.78 -11.60 -19.35
CA VAL A 231 12.12 -10.59 -20.37
C VAL A 231 12.76 -9.37 -19.69
N GLN A 232 12.15 -8.89 -18.62
CA GLN A 232 12.66 -7.75 -17.86
C GLN A 232 14.02 -8.03 -17.21
N LEU A 233 14.19 -9.20 -16.58
CA LEU A 233 15.46 -9.61 -15.98
C LEU A 233 16.58 -9.69 -17.03
N ALA A 234 16.28 -10.21 -18.22
CA ALA A 234 17.25 -10.29 -19.30
C ALA A 234 17.72 -8.91 -19.77
N GLN A 235 16.82 -7.92 -19.84
CA GLN A 235 17.19 -6.53 -20.20
C GLN A 235 18.16 -5.90 -19.18
N GLN A 236 18.12 -6.35 -17.92
CA GLN A 236 19.03 -5.89 -16.87
C GLN A 236 20.23 -6.82 -16.65
N ASN A 237 20.50 -7.76 -17.58
CA ASN A 237 21.57 -8.76 -17.46
C ASN A 237 21.49 -9.60 -16.16
N LYS A 238 20.28 -9.84 -15.66
CA LYS A 238 20.03 -10.65 -14.45
C LYS A 238 19.69 -12.09 -14.81
N HIS A 239 19.92 -12.99 -13.86
CA HIS A 239 19.59 -14.41 -14.02
C HIS A 239 18.07 -14.62 -14.19
N ARG A 240 17.67 -15.52 -15.09
CA ARG A 240 16.26 -15.87 -15.32
C ARG A 240 15.65 -16.57 -14.11
N MET A 241 14.39 -16.30 -13.83
CA MET A 241 13.63 -17.01 -12.82
C MET A 241 12.95 -18.26 -13.37
N SER A 242 12.76 -19.23 -12.50
CA SER A 242 11.91 -20.40 -12.75
C SER A 242 10.55 -20.24 -12.06
N THR A 243 9.56 -21.05 -12.44
CA THR A 243 8.27 -21.10 -11.74
C THR A 243 8.43 -21.51 -10.28
N GLY A 244 9.38 -22.40 -9.96
CA GLY A 244 9.67 -22.77 -8.58
C GLY A 244 10.23 -21.60 -7.76
N GLU A 245 11.10 -20.79 -8.38
CA GLU A 245 11.62 -19.57 -7.75
C GLU A 245 10.52 -18.50 -7.58
N LEU A 246 9.57 -18.41 -8.52
CA LEU A 246 8.38 -17.55 -8.38
C LEU A 246 7.53 -17.96 -7.17
N LEU A 247 7.29 -19.26 -6.99
CA LEU A 247 6.53 -19.77 -5.84
C LEU A 247 7.28 -19.54 -4.53
N GLN A 248 8.61 -19.67 -4.53
CA GLN A 248 9.45 -19.33 -3.39
C GLN A 248 9.35 -17.83 -3.05
N PHE A 249 9.34 -16.96 -4.07
CA PHE A 249 9.13 -15.53 -3.90
C PHE A 249 7.78 -15.24 -3.22
N PHE A 250 6.68 -15.85 -3.69
CA PHE A 250 5.37 -15.72 -3.02
C PHE A 250 5.37 -16.28 -1.60
N GLY A 251 6.03 -17.42 -1.37
CA GLY A 251 6.20 -17.98 -0.03
C GLY A 251 6.90 -16.99 0.93
N ILE A 252 7.91 -16.27 0.44
CA ILE A 252 8.59 -15.21 1.20
C ILE A 252 7.64 -14.04 1.48
N LEU A 253 6.79 -13.63 0.53
CA LEU A 253 5.79 -12.57 0.76
C LEU A 253 4.78 -12.95 1.84
N ILE A 254 4.25 -14.19 1.76
CA ILE A 254 3.31 -14.70 2.76
C ILE A 254 4.00 -14.80 4.12
N LEU A 255 5.25 -15.30 4.17
CA LEU A 255 6.01 -15.39 5.41
C LEU A 255 6.28 -14.01 6.01
N ALA A 256 6.58 -12.99 5.19
CA ALA A 256 6.83 -11.63 5.63
C ALA A 256 5.65 -11.03 6.42
N THR A 257 4.40 -11.44 6.13
CA THR A 257 3.21 -10.99 6.89
C THR A 257 3.22 -11.41 8.36
N LYS A 258 4.08 -12.35 8.75
CA LYS A 258 4.26 -12.79 10.14
C LYS A 258 5.26 -11.94 10.93
N PHE A 259 5.89 -10.96 10.28
CA PHE A 259 6.93 -10.14 10.87
C PHE A 259 6.56 -8.67 10.79
N GLU A 260 6.80 -7.96 11.88
CA GLU A 260 6.86 -6.51 11.89
C GLU A 260 8.30 -6.08 11.58
N PHE A 261 8.48 -5.21 10.60
CA PHE A 261 9.80 -4.72 10.21
C PHE A 261 9.70 -3.30 9.65
N SER A 262 10.73 -2.49 9.90
CA SER A 262 10.82 -1.13 9.34
C SER A 262 11.48 -1.13 7.97
N SER A 263 12.32 -2.13 7.68
CA SER A 263 12.96 -2.31 6.38
C SER A 263 12.92 -3.76 5.96
N ARG A 264 12.61 -4.02 4.69
CA ARG A 264 12.59 -5.37 4.11
C ARG A 264 13.93 -6.09 4.24
N SER A 265 15.05 -5.37 4.28
CA SER A 265 16.37 -5.96 4.48
C SER A 265 16.53 -6.67 5.83
N GLN A 266 15.79 -6.24 6.86
CA GLN A 266 15.82 -6.84 8.20
C GLN A 266 15.31 -8.29 8.21
N LEU A 267 14.47 -8.67 7.24
CA LEU A 267 13.98 -10.04 7.11
C LEU A 267 15.12 -11.04 6.82
N TRP A 268 16.23 -10.60 6.23
CA TRP A 268 17.42 -11.44 6.04
C TRP A 268 18.43 -11.36 7.18
N SER A 269 18.14 -10.60 8.24
CA SER A 269 19.02 -10.49 9.42
C SER A 269 19.16 -11.83 10.14
N THR A 270 20.37 -12.15 10.55
CA THR A 270 20.70 -13.25 11.47
C THR A 270 20.69 -12.82 12.93
N THR A 271 20.62 -11.52 13.19
CA THR A 271 20.62 -10.95 14.54
C THR A 271 19.21 -10.88 15.10
N THR A 272 19.04 -11.44 16.30
CA THR A 272 17.77 -11.39 17.05
C THR A 272 17.48 -9.95 17.50
N PRO A 273 16.30 -9.38 17.18
CA PRO A 273 15.96 -8.03 17.63
C PRO A 273 15.81 -7.94 19.15
N SER A 274 15.44 -9.05 19.81
CA SER A 274 15.39 -9.14 21.27
C SER A 274 15.64 -10.57 21.75
N LYS A 275 15.82 -10.77 23.06
CA LYS A 275 15.98 -12.09 23.68
C LYS A 275 14.78 -13.03 23.42
N TYR A 276 13.59 -12.48 23.18
CA TYR A 276 12.35 -13.24 23.07
C TYR A 276 11.87 -13.43 21.64
N ILE A 277 12.41 -12.65 20.70
CA ILE A 277 12.01 -12.68 19.30
C ILE A 277 13.19 -13.23 18.47
N PRO A 278 13.02 -14.40 17.82
CA PRO A 278 14.06 -14.94 16.96
C PRO A 278 14.29 -14.03 15.77
N ALA A 279 15.52 -14.06 15.23
CA ALA A 279 15.83 -13.40 13.98
C ALA A 279 14.96 -14.00 12.85
N PRO A 280 14.51 -13.21 11.86
CA PRO A 280 13.68 -13.76 10.78
C PRO A 280 14.46 -14.73 9.87
N VAL A 281 15.74 -14.46 9.60
CA VAL A 281 16.68 -15.31 8.83
C VAL A 281 16.10 -15.85 7.51
N PHE A 282 15.51 -14.97 6.69
CA PHE A 282 14.89 -15.36 5.41
C PHE A 282 15.87 -15.98 4.42
N GLY A 283 17.19 -15.84 4.61
CA GLY A 283 18.19 -16.58 3.83
C GLY A 283 18.00 -18.10 3.88
N LYS A 284 17.39 -18.65 4.95
CA LYS A 284 17.06 -20.08 5.06
C LYS A 284 15.95 -20.54 4.11
N THR A 285 15.17 -19.62 3.56
CA THR A 285 14.16 -19.95 2.54
C THR A 285 14.79 -20.41 1.24
N GLY A 286 16.09 -20.13 1.03
CA GLY A 286 16.85 -20.46 -0.18
C GLY A 286 16.99 -19.30 -1.16
N MET A 287 16.35 -18.15 -0.91
CA MET A 287 16.49 -16.94 -1.72
C MET A 287 17.35 -15.90 -0.98
N SER A 288 18.42 -15.44 -1.62
CA SER A 288 19.25 -14.36 -1.06
C SER A 288 18.48 -13.03 -1.08
N ARG A 289 18.87 -12.11 -0.19
CA ARG A 289 18.29 -10.76 -0.16
C ARG A 289 18.44 -10.06 -1.51
N GLN A 290 19.62 -10.13 -2.11
CA GLN A 290 19.88 -9.49 -3.40
C GLN A 290 18.99 -10.07 -4.50
N ARG A 291 18.79 -11.40 -4.51
CA ARG A 291 17.91 -12.03 -5.50
C ARG A 291 16.46 -11.62 -5.29
N PHE A 292 16.00 -11.55 -4.04
CA PHE A 292 14.66 -11.05 -3.75
C PHE A 292 14.48 -9.60 -4.20
N ASP A 293 15.44 -8.72 -3.91
CA ASP A 293 15.41 -7.31 -4.33
C ASP A 293 15.41 -7.19 -5.88
N ASP A 294 16.21 -8.01 -6.57
CA ASP A 294 16.22 -8.09 -8.04
C ASP A 294 14.86 -8.53 -8.61
N LEU A 295 14.22 -9.55 -8.00
CA LEU A 295 12.89 -10.02 -8.43
C LEU A 295 11.80 -8.99 -8.12
N TRP A 296 11.83 -8.40 -6.93
CA TRP A 296 10.84 -7.40 -6.48
C TRP A 296 10.75 -6.21 -7.44
N GLN A 297 11.90 -5.75 -7.96
CA GLN A 297 11.94 -4.62 -8.90
C GLN A 297 11.47 -4.98 -10.31
N ASN A 298 11.64 -6.24 -10.71
CA ASN A 298 11.46 -6.67 -12.09
C ASN A 298 10.19 -7.48 -12.34
N ILE A 299 9.45 -7.87 -11.29
CA ILE A 299 8.23 -8.66 -11.43
C ILE A 299 7.20 -7.96 -12.31
N ARG A 300 6.56 -8.73 -13.21
CA ARG A 300 5.51 -8.25 -14.11
C ARG A 300 4.28 -9.13 -14.00
N TRP A 301 3.11 -8.48 -14.02
CA TRP A 301 1.81 -9.12 -13.80
C TRP A 301 1.02 -9.28 -15.11
N SER A 302 1.16 -8.31 -16.02
CA SER A 302 0.46 -8.29 -17.31
C SER A 302 1.37 -7.82 -18.43
N ASN A 303 0.95 -8.06 -19.67
CA ASN A 303 1.64 -7.54 -20.84
C ASN A 303 1.13 -6.13 -21.18
N GLN A 304 2.03 -5.15 -21.13
CA GLN A 304 1.75 -3.78 -21.57
C GLN A 304 2.63 -3.45 -22.77
N CYS A 305 2.07 -2.78 -23.77
CA CYS A 305 2.85 -2.25 -24.88
C CYS A 305 3.91 -1.23 -24.36
N PRO A 306 5.12 -1.17 -24.94
CA PRO A 306 6.14 -0.21 -24.51
C PRO A 306 5.70 1.25 -24.66
N GLU A 307 4.83 1.52 -25.63
CA GLU A 307 4.29 2.84 -25.92
C GLU A 307 2.77 2.81 -25.91
N GLN A 308 2.16 3.93 -25.50
CA GLN A 308 0.72 4.11 -25.45
C GLN A 308 0.13 4.12 -26.88
N PRO A 309 -0.84 3.24 -27.20
CA PRO A 309 -1.49 3.23 -28.51
C PRO A 309 -2.26 4.53 -28.79
N GLU A 310 -2.30 4.94 -30.06
CA GLU A 310 -3.05 6.11 -30.50
C GLU A 310 -4.56 5.93 -30.21
N GLY A 311 -5.18 6.93 -29.56
CA GLY A 311 -6.60 6.91 -29.18
C GLY A 311 -6.92 6.19 -27.85
N MET A 312 -5.95 5.55 -27.20
CA MET A 312 -6.14 5.00 -25.84
C MET A 312 -5.94 6.10 -24.79
N SER A 313 -6.74 6.12 -23.73
CA SER A 313 -6.50 7.03 -22.60
C SER A 313 -5.30 6.56 -21.78
N SER A 314 -4.55 7.49 -21.18
CA SER A 314 -3.38 7.13 -20.37
C SER A 314 -3.79 6.30 -19.14
N HIS A 315 -4.98 6.57 -18.59
CA HIS A 315 -5.59 5.76 -17.54
C HIS A 315 -5.75 4.29 -17.96
N MET A 316 -6.39 4.05 -19.12
CA MET A 316 -6.58 2.69 -19.64
C MET A 316 -5.23 2.01 -19.91
N PHE A 317 -4.29 2.75 -20.50
CA PHE A 317 -2.96 2.24 -20.77
C PHE A 317 -2.24 1.77 -19.50
N TRP A 318 -2.34 2.48 -18.38
CA TRP A 318 -1.68 2.09 -17.14
C TRP A 318 -2.32 0.89 -16.44
N TRP A 319 -3.65 0.75 -16.52
CA TRP A 319 -4.34 -0.44 -15.99
C TRP A 319 -3.91 -1.74 -16.68
N GLN A 320 -3.44 -1.65 -17.94
CA GLN A 320 -2.87 -2.81 -18.64
C GLN A 320 -1.69 -3.47 -17.90
N LEU A 321 -1.05 -2.78 -16.94
CA LEU A 321 -0.01 -3.39 -16.09
C LEU A 321 -0.54 -4.52 -15.18
N VAL A 322 -1.85 -4.56 -14.93
CA VAL A 322 -2.52 -5.54 -14.06
C VAL A 322 -3.76 -6.18 -14.70
N ASP A 323 -4.26 -5.68 -15.82
CA ASP A 323 -5.49 -6.18 -16.46
C ASP A 323 -5.43 -7.69 -16.78
N ASP A 324 -4.40 -8.17 -17.47
CA ASP A 324 -4.26 -9.60 -17.76
C ASP A 324 -4.29 -10.47 -16.48
N PHE A 325 -3.65 -9.99 -15.39
CA PHE A 325 -3.67 -10.70 -14.11
C PHE A 325 -5.10 -10.82 -13.58
N VAL A 326 -5.84 -9.70 -13.54
CA VAL A 326 -7.23 -9.67 -13.06
C VAL A 326 -8.13 -10.54 -13.94
N GLU A 327 -8.00 -10.45 -15.26
CA GLU A 327 -8.76 -11.26 -16.20
C GLU A 327 -8.49 -12.76 -16.00
N ARG A 328 -7.21 -13.17 -15.95
CA ARG A 328 -6.85 -14.58 -15.75
C ARG A 328 -7.29 -15.08 -14.37
N TYR A 329 -7.20 -14.24 -13.34
CA TYR A 329 -7.67 -14.58 -12.01
C TYR A 329 -9.19 -14.81 -11.96
N ASN A 330 -9.97 -13.86 -12.49
CA ASN A 330 -11.43 -13.95 -12.50
C ASN A 330 -11.91 -15.12 -13.36
N ASN A 331 -11.30 -15.34 -14.53
CA ASN A 331 -11.61 -16.49 -15.39
C ASN A 331 -11.31 -17.82 -14.70
N HIS A 332 -10.19 -17.91 -13.97
CA HIS A 332 -9.85 -19.11 -13.21
C HIS A 332 -10.84 -19.33 -12.06
N CYS A 333 -11.17 -18.30 -11.29
CA CYS A 333 -12.10 -18.38 -10.17
C CYS A 333 -13.51 -18.77 -10.63
N ALA A 334 -14.02 -18.19 -11.71
CA ALA A 334 -15.33 -18.53 -12.28
C ALA A 334 -15.45 -20.02 -12.68
N ASN A 335 -14.37 -20.59 -13.20
CA ASN A 335 -14.32 -21.98 -13.64
C ASN A 335 -14.06 -22.96 -12.49
N THR A 336 -13.23 -22.55 -11.53
CA THR A 336 -12.70 -23.41 -10.47
C THR A 336 -13.58 -23.38 -9.23
N PHE A 337 -14.03 -22.20 -8.81
CA PHE A 337 -14.78 -22.02 -7.57
C PHE A 337 -16.29 -21.96 -7.81
N LYS A 338 -17.04 -22.66 -6.96
CA LYS A 338 -18.50 -22.63 -6.91
C LYS A 338 -18.92 -21.99 -5.60
N PRO A 339 -19.47 -20.75 -5.62
CA PRO A 339 -19.92 -20.11 -4.40
C PRO A 339 -21.11 -20.84 -3.80
N SER A 340 -21.27 -20.62 -2.50
CA SER A 340 -22.48 -21.02 -1.76
C SER A 340 -23.70 -20.20 -2.21
N HIS A 341 -24.83 -20.38 -1.52
CA HIS A 341 -26.05 -19.62 -1.75
C HIS A 341 -25.96 -18.13 -1.35
N LEU A 342 -24.89 -17.72 -0.64
CA LEU A 342 -24.70 -16.35 -0.19
C LEU A 342 -23.49 -15.72 -0.88
N ILE A 343 -23.70 -14.53 -1.44
CA ILE A 343 -22.64 -13.67 -2.00
C ILE A 343 -22.68 -12.35 -1.25
N CYS A 344 -21.53 -11.90 -0.79
CA CYS A 344 -21.31 -10.56 -0.24
C CYS A 344 -20.61 -9.71 -1.30
N VAL A 345 -21.07 -8.49 -1.50
CA VAL A 345 -20.46 -7.52 -2.42
C VAL A 345 -20.13 -6.28 -1.61
N ASP A 346 -18.88 -5.84 -1.70
CA ASP A 346 -18.38 -4.69 -0.93
C ASP A 346 -17.12 -4.11 -1.61
N GLU A 347 -16.62 -2.98 -1.11
CA GLU A 347 -15.40 -2.36 -1.58
C GLU A 347 -14.24 -2.53 -0.59
N SER A 348 -13.17 -3.17 -1.04
CA SER A 348 -11.90 -3.21 -0.30
C SER A 348 -11.03 -2.01 -0.64
N MET A 349 -10.30 -1.51 0.36
CA MET A 349 -9.23 -0.54 0.16
C MET A 349 -7.87 -1.22 0.28
N SER A 350 -6.97 -0.89 -0.62
CA SER A 350 -5.55 -1.21 -0.50
C SER A 350 -4.78 0.09 -0.34
N GLN A 351 -4.10 0.24 0.81
CA GLN A 351 -3.28 1.43 1.07
C GLN A 351 -2.26 1.64 -0.05
N TRP A 352 -2.36 2.78 -0.72
CA TRP A 352 -1.50 3.12 -1.84
C TRP A 352 -1.35 4.63 -1.94
N TYR A 353 -0.14 5.13 -1.73
CA TYR A 353 0.21 6.54 -1.89
C TYR A 353 1.14 6.76 -3.09
N GLY A 354 0.98 5.93 -4.13
CA GLY A 354 1.74 6.09 -5.36
C GLY A 354 1.42 7.41 -6.06
N GLN A 355 2.21 7.75 -7.06
CA GLN A 355 2.17 9.08 -7.69
C GLN A 355 0.99 9.28 -8.67
N GLY A 356 0.05 8.34 -8.77
CA GLY A 356 -1.00 8.38 -9.80
C GLY A 356 -2.20 9.21 -9.37
N GLU A 357 -2.47 10.28 -10.11
CA GLU A 357 -3.65 11.15 -9.98
C GLU A 357 -4.07 11.64 -11.38
N GLU A 358 -5.27 12.21 -11.52
CA GLU A 358 -5.82 12.68 -12.80
C GLU A 358 -4.91 13.71 -13.52
N TRP A 359 -4.06 14.44 -12.78
CA TRP A 359 -3.09 15.40 -13.31
C TRP A 359 -1.63 14.95 -13.22
N ILE A 360 -1.32 13.79 -12.62
CA ILE A 360 0.04 13.26 -12.51
C ILE A 360 0.20 12.04 -13.42
N ASN A 361 1.02 12.20 -14.47
CA ASN A 361 1.26 11.19 -15.50
C ASN A 361 2.17 10.03 -15.06
N HIS A 362 2.12 9.60 -13.80
CA HIS A 362 2.98 8.53 -13.28
C HIS A 362 2.32 7.74 -12.14
N GLY A 363 2.21 6.42 -12.25
CA GLY A 363 1.68 5.54 -11.20
C GLY A 363 0.28 4.98 -11.49
N LEU A 364 -0.24 4.12 -10.60
CA LEU A 364 -1.59 3.57 -10.75
C LEU A 364 -2.63 4.68 -10.52
N PRO A 365 -3.58 4.86 -11.45
CA PRO A 365 -4.30 6.13 -11.60
C PRO A 365 -5.44 6.37 -10.61
N ASN A 366 -5.80 5.42 -9.75
CA ASN A 366 -6.96 5.57 -8.88
C ASN A 366 -6.57 5.60 -7.41
N TYR A 367 -6.37 6.82 -6.89
CA TYR A 367 -6.28 7.11 -5.47
C TYR A 367 -7.64 7.63 -4.98
N VAL A 368 -8.22 6.94 -4.01
CA VAL A 368 -9.47 7.30 -3.36
C VAL A 368 -9.20 7.54 -1.87
N ALA A 369 -9.66 8.68 -1.37
CA ALA A 369 -9.70 8.98 0.04
C ALA A 369 -11.17 9.02 0.50
N ILE A 370 -11.49 8.21 1.52
CA ILE A 370 -12.85 8.09 2.06
C ILE A 370 -12.77 8.38 3.56
N ASP A 371 -13.41 9.45 4.01
CA ASP A 371 -13.33 9.95 5.39
C ASP A 371 -13.67 8.90 6.47
N GLN A 372 -14.46 7.88 6.13
CA GLN A 372 -14.91 6.82 7.04
C GLN A 372 -14.03 5.55 6.99
N LYS A 373 -13.07 5.44 6.07
CA LYS A 373 -12.16 4.28 6.00
C LYS A 373 -10.85 4.60 6.71
N SER A 374 -10.26 3.57 7.33
CA SER A 374 -8.98 3.70 8.05
C SER A 374 -7.79 3.99 7.13
N GLU A 375 -7.94 3.72 5.83
CA GLU A 375 -6.87 3.78 4.85
C GLU A 375 -7.36 4.46 3.56
N ASN A 376 -6.50 5.31 2.98
CA ASN A 376 -6.68 5.88 1.66
C ASN A 376 -5.78 5.14 0.67
N GLY A 377 -6.23 4.99 -0.57
CA GLY A 377 -5.45 4.27 -1.58
C GLY A 377 -6.28 3.78 -2.75
N CYS A 378 -6.00 2.59 -3.22
CA CYS A 378 -6.69 1.99 -4.35
C CYS A 378 -7.96 1.29 -3.86
N GLU A 379 -9.12 1.74 -4.32
CA GLU A 379 -10.39 1.07 -4.10
C GLU A 379 -10.57 -0.07 -5.11
N ILE A 380 -10.96 -1.23 -4.61
CA ILE A 380 -11.24 -2.43 -5.42
C ILE A 380 -12.64 -2.92 -5.06
N GLN A 381 -13.51 -2.95 -6.05
CA GLN A 381 -14.82 -3.58 -5.94
C GLN A 381 -14.65 -5.10 -5.97
N ASN A 382 -15.19 -5.79 -4.97
CA ASN A 382 -15.05 -7.24 -4.86
C ASN A 382 -16.38 -7.91 -4.53
N ALA A 383 -16.44 -9.20 -4.85
CA ALA A 383 -17.49 -10.09 -4.39
C ALA A 383 -16.86 -11.30 -3.71
N ALA A 384 -17.50 -11.83 -2.67
CA ALA A 384 -17.02 -12.99 -1.94
C ALA A 384 -18.16 -13.95 -1.61
N CYS A 385 -17.84 -15.24 -1.49
CA CYS A 385 -18.75 -16.22 -0.93
C CYS A 385 -19.05 -15.88 0.54
N GLY A 386 -20.29 -15.49 0.86
CA GLY A 386 -20.64 -15.02 2.19
C GLY A 386 -20.50 -16.07 3.30
N CYS A 387 -20.51 -17.36 2.96
CA CYS A 387 -20.27 -18.43 3.93
C CYS A 387 -18.78 -18.73 4.19
N LEU A 388 -17.87 -18.36 3.29
CA LEU A 388 -16.45 -18.75 3.36
C LEU A 388 -15.46 -17.59 3.33
N GLY A 389 -15.86 -16.41 2.87
CA GLY A 389 -14.97 -15.28 2.64
C GLY A 389 -14.00 -15.44 1.46
N ILE A 390 -14.19 -16.45 0.60
CA ILE A 390 -13.39 -16.61 -0.63
C ILE A 390 -13.88 -15.60 -1.67
N MET A 391 -12.97 -14.75 -2.14
CA MET A 391 -13.20 -13.76 -3.21
C MET A 391 -13.47 -14.46 -4.55
N LEU A 392 -14.42 -13.93 -5.31
CA LEU A 392 -14.94 -14.47 -6.58
C LEU A 392 -14.30 -13.84 -7.81
#